data_AF-A0A257AGF5-F1
#
_entry.id   AF-A0A257AGF5-F1
#
_cell.length_a   1.000
_cell.length_b   1.000
_cell.length_c   1.000
_cell.angle_alpha   90.00
_cell.angle_beta   90.00
_cell.angle_gamma   90.00
#
_symmetry.space_group_name_H-M   'P 1'
#
loop_
_entity.id
_entity.type
_entity.pdbx_description
1 polymer ?
#
loop_
_entity_poly.entity_id
_entity_poly.type
_entity_poly.pdbx_seq_one_letter_code
_entity_poly.pdbx_strand_id
1 'polypeptide(L)'
;MEEKFECGSAPIPFFDPCTSDRLDSMLLSLRERAGRKNKGKSHSEPVACWLGKDTLECKPIPALTIILSTVGCSFARSGGCTMCGYINDASIEPPGADALVAQLKSGFKKAPLSDFVVKIFTSGSFFDMQEVGSAAQKQLLECLEQHHC
;
A
#
# COMPACT_ATOMS: atom_id res chain seq x y z
N MET A 1 -32.24 17.76 -31.73
CA MET A 1 -33.18 17.26 -30.71
C MET A 1 -32.31 16.46 -29.76
N GLU A 2 -31.92 17.10 -28.66
CA GLU A 2 -30.95 16.56 -27.70
C GLU A 2 -31.62 15.48 -26.85
N GLU A 3 -31.15 14.24 -26.95
CA GLU A 3 -31.53 13.18 -26.03
C GLU A 3 -30.89 13.45 -24.67
N LYS A 4 -31.73 13.82 -23.70
CA LYS A 4 -31.36 13.90 -22.29
C LYS A 4 -31.26 12.48 -21.74
N PHE A 5 -30.03 12.05 -21.45
CA PHE A 5 -29.76 10.86 -20.66
C PHE A 5 -29.92 11.24 -19.17
N GLU A 6 -31.01 10.82 -18.53
CA GLU A 6 -31.18 10.94 -17.07
C GLU A 6 -30.39 9.83 -16.37
N CYS A 7 -29.34 10.24 -15.65
CA CYS A 7 -28.61 9.36 -14.75
C CYS A 7 -29.48 9.10 -13.51
N GLY A 8 -30.13 7.93 -13.46
CA GLY A 8 -30.83 7.46 -12.28
C GLY A 8 -29.86 7.26 -11.12
N SER A 9 -29.84 8.21 -10.19
CA SER A 9 -29.09 8.13 -8.93
C SER A 9 -29.80 7.18 -7.97
N ALA A 10 -29.59 5.88 -8.13
CA ALA A 10 -29.83 4.96 -7.03
C ALA A 10 -28.81 5.27 -5.92
N PRO A 11 -29.23 5.59 -4.69
CA PRO A 11 -28.29 5.79 -3.61
C PRO A 11 -27.54 4.48 -3.39
N ILE A 12 -26.22 4.53 -3.58
CA ILE A 12 -25.27 3.52 -3.11
C ILE A 12 -25.68 3.14 -1.69
N PRO A 13 -25.90 1.85 -1.36
CA PRO A 13 -26.38 1.45 -0.05
C PRO A 13 -25.41 1.99 0.99
N PHE A 14 -25.91 2.92 1.79
CA PHE A 14 -25.20 3.48 2.93
C PHE A 14 -24.80 2.30 3.82
N PHE A 15 -23.49 2.16 4.04
CA PHE A 15 -22.86 1.12 4.83
C PHE A 15 -23.59 0.99 6.17
N ASP A 16 -24.35 -0.10 6.35
CA ASP A 16 -25.09 -0.35 7.59
C ASP A 16 -24.08 -0.83 8.66
N PRO A 17 -23.73 0.01 9.65
CA PRO A 17 -22.65 -0.29 10.58
C PRO A 17 -22.95 -1.53 11.43
N CYS A 18 -24.24 -1.78 11.70
CA CYS A 18 -24.65 -2.76 12.70
C CYS A 18 -24.43 -4.23 12.27
N THR A 19 -24.28 -4.50 10.96
CA THR A 19 -23.97 -5.85 10.45
C THR A 19 -22.46 -6.06 10.19
N SER A 20 -21.71 -4.99 9.92
CA SER A 20 -20.27 -5.04 9.70
C SER A 20 -19.52 -5.39 10.98
N ASP A 21 -19.93 -4.82 12.12
CA ASP A 21 -19.21 -4.94 13.39
C ASP A 21 -18.96 -6.39 13.83
N ARG A 22 -19.95 -7.28 13.62
CA ARG A 22 -19.82 -8.70 13.97
C ARG A 22 -18.83 -9.44 13.06
N LEU A 23 -18.84 -9.14 11.76
CA LEU A 23 -17.93 -9.76 10.80
C LEU A 23 -16.51 -9.25 11.00
N ASP A 24 -16.33 -7.93 11.17
CA ASP A 24 -15.04 -7.30 11.39
C ASP A 24 -14.38 -7.81 12.67
N SER A 25 -15.15 -7.94 13.76
CA SER A 25 -14.67 -8.57 15.01
C SER A 25 -14.22 -10.02 14.81
N MET A 26 -15.01 -10.82 14.08
CA MET A 26 -14.64 -12.20 13.75
C MET A 26 -13.36 -12.27 12.91
N LEU A 27 -13.25 -11.43 11.89
CA LEU A 27 -12.07 -11.35 11.02
C LEU A 27 -10.82 -10.89 11.78
N LEU A 28 -10.96 -9.94 12.71
CA LEU A 28 -9.88 -9.51 13.58
C LEU A 28 -9.38 -10.68 14.43
N SER A 29 -10.30 -11.42 15.09
CA SER A 29 -9.96 -12.60 15.89
C SER A 29 -9.27 -13.71 15.09
N LEU A 30 -9.61 -13.86 13.81
CA LEU A 30 -8.96 -14.81 12.91
C LEU A 30 -7.52 -14.38 12.59
N ARG A 31 -7.28 -13.09 12.35
CA ARG A 31 -5.94 -12.55 12.11
C ARG A 31 -5.05 -12.64 13.34
N GLU A 32 -5.60 -12.36 14.53
CA GLU A 32 -4.87 -12.52 15.80
C GLU A 32 -4.41 -13.96 16.02
N ARG A 33 -5.29 -14.93 15.76
CA ARG A 33 -4.96 -16.36 15.84
C ARG A 33 -3.93 -16.80 14.79
N ALA A 34 -4.04 -16.30 13.56
CA ALA A 34 -3.07 -16.60 12.51
C ALA A 34 -1.69 -16.00 12.81
N GLY A 35 -1.67 -14.84 13.46
CA GLY A 35 -0.45 -14.07 13.75
C GLY A 35 0.14 -13.39 12.51
N ARG A 36 0.93 -12.33 12.73
CA ARG A 36 1.70 -11.68 11.66
C ARG A 36 2.94 -12.50 11.31
N LYS A 37 3.27 -12.57 10.03
CA LYS A 37 4.46 -13.25 9.51
C LYS A 37 5.73 -12.46 9.77
N ASN A 38 5.62 -11.14 9.80
CA ASN A 38 6.77 -10.23 9.85
C ASN A 38 7.21 -9.90 11.29
N LYS A 39 7.72 -10.91 12.02
CA LYS A 39 8.25 -10.77 13.38
C LYS A 39 9.75 -10.41 13.32
N GLY A 40 10.07 -9.12 13.42
CA GLY A 40 11.45 -8.66 13.63
C GLY A 40 12.33 -8.56 12.38
N LYS A 41 11.78 -8.23 11.20
CA LYS A 41 12.61 -7.79 10.08
C LYS A 41 13.14 -6.37 10.33
N SER A 42 14.34 -6.09 9.82
CA SER A 42 14.89 -4.73 9.79
C SER A 42 13.92 -3.77 9.12
N HIS A 43 13.65 -2.63 9.77
CA HIS A 43 12.82 -1.56 9.21
C HIS A 43 13.44 -0.87 7.98
N SER A 44 14.66 -1.23 7.59
CA SER A 44 15.38 -0.68 6.44
C SER A 44 15.15 -1.41 5.12
N GLU A 45 14.47 -2.56 5.12
CA GLU A 45 14.23 -3.35 3.91
C GLU A 45 12.73 -3.46 3.59
N PRO A 46 12.34 -3.35 2.30
CA PRO A 46 10.95 -3.55 1.90
C PRO A 46 10.51 -5.01 2.10
N VAL A 47 9.20 -5.25 2.19
CA VAL A 47 8.62 -6.61 2.27
C VAL A 47 9.06 -7.43 1.06
N ALA A 48 8.97 -6.82 -0.12
CA ALA A 48 9.37 -7.41 -1.39
C ALA A 48 9.80 -6.30 -2.35
N CYS A 49 10.75 -6.63 -3.23
CA CYS A 49 11.20 -5.75 -4.29
C CYS A 49 11.66 -6.57 -5.50
N TRP A 50 11.14 -6.27 -6.68
CA TRP A 50 11.49 -6.97 -7.92
C TRP A 50 11.36 -6.08 -9.17
N LEU A 51 12.07 -6.48 -10.22
CA LEU A 51 11.93 -5.91 -11.56
C LEU A 51 10.90 -6.71 -12.37
N GLY A 52 10.06 -5.99 -13.08
CA GLY A 52 9.11 -6.52 -14.05
C GLY A 52 9.07 -5.66 -15.31
N LYS A 53 8.01 -5.84 -16.08
CA LYS A 53 7.70 -5.01 -17.26
C LYS A 53 6.30 -4.44 -17.08
N ASP A 54 6.11 -3.21 -17.52
CA ASP A 54 4.80 -2.58 -17.62
C ASP A 54 4.70 -1.77 -18.92
N THR A 55 3.58 -1.10 -19.12
CA THR A 55 3.31 -0.27 -20.28
C THR A 55 3.22 1.20 -19.87
N LEU A 56 4.05 2.04 -20.47
CA LEU A 56 3.97 3.49 -20.37
C LEU A 56 3.83 4.05 -21.79
N GLU A 57 2.81 4.88 -22.03
CA GLU A 57 2.51 5.43 -23.36
C GLU A 57 2.43 4.36 -24.47
N CYS A 58 1.74 3.25 -24.17
CA CYS A 58 1.60 2.09 -25.06
C CYS A 58 2.91 1.38 -25.44
N LYS A 59 4.03 1.66 -24.75
CA LYS A 59 5.32 1.00 -24.96
C LYS A 59 5.74 0.18 -23.74
N PRO A 60 6.33 -1.02 -23.95
CA PRO A 60 6.85 -1.81 -22.84
C PRO A 60 8.07 -1.10 -22.22
N ILE A 61 8.05 -0.96 -20.90
CA ILE A 61 9.11 -0.32 -20.11
C ILE A 61 9.42 -1.18 -18.86
N PRO A 62 10.67 -1.24 -18.40
CA PRO A 62 10.97 -1.83 -17.10
C PRO A 62 10.16 -1.20 -15.98
N ALA A 63 9.74 -2.01 -15.01
CA ALA A 63 9.01 -1.53 -13.83
C ALA A 63 9.63 -2.10 -12.55
N LEU A 64 10.09 -1.21 -11.66
CA LEU A 64 10.57 -1.57 -10.34
C LEU A 64 9.39 -1.53 -9.36
N THR A 65 9.04 -2.70 -8.81
CA THR A 65 7.97 -2.81 -7.80
C THR A 65 8.58 -2.92 -6.41
N ILE A 66 8.15 -2.07 -5.49
CA ILE A 66 8.59 -2.00 -4.10
C ILE A 66 7.36 -2.07 -3.19
N ILE A 67 7.29 -3.10 -2.33
CA ILE A 67 6.26 -3.23 -1.30
C ILE A 67 6.84 -2.77 0.03
N LEU A 68 6.37 -1.63 0.55
CA LEU A 68 6.82 -1.07 1.82
C LEU A 68 6.25 -1.85 3.00
N SER A 69 7.09 -2.12 3.98
CA SER A 69 6.74 -2.72 5.27
C SER A 69 6.20 -1.64 6.20
N THR A 70 4.92 -1.29 6.04
CA THR A 70 4.19 -0.29 6.85
C THR A 70 3.60 -0.90 8.13
N VAL A 71 2.90 -0.10 8.94
CA VAL A 71 2.10 -0.58 10.08
C VAL A 71 0.86 -1.40 9.66
N GLY A 72 0.50 -1.35 8.37
CA GLY A 72 -0.67 -2.03 7.81
C GLY A 72 -1.87 -1.12 7.58
N CYS A 73 -2.71 -1.50 6.61
CA CYS A 73 -3.94 -0.82 6.24
C CYS A 73 -4.83 -0.57 7.47
N SER A 74 -5.28 0.66 7.69
CA SER A 74 -6.18 1.00 8.80
C SER A 74 -7.46 0.15 8.81
N PHE A 75 -8.09 -0.04 7.65
CA PHE A 75 -9.31 -0.85 7.52
C PHE A 75 -9.08 -2.34 7.87
N ALA A 76 -7.94 -2.89 7.47
CA ALA A 76 -7.56 -4.26 7.84
C ALA A 76 -7.26 -4.39 9.34
N ARG A 77 -6.72 -3.35 9.97
CA ARG A 77 -6.50 -3.30 11.43
C ARG A 77 -7.79 -3.13 12.22
N SER A 78 -8.84 -2.53 11.65
CA SER A 78 -10.16 -2.43 12.29
C SER A 78 -11.05 -3.66 12.10
N GLY A 79 -10.60 -4.64 11.30
CA GLY A 79 -11.28 -5.92 11.12
C GLY A 79 -11.63 -6.27 9.68
N GLY A 80 -11.67 -5.32 8.74
CA GLY A 80 -12.23 -5.54 7.40
C GLY A 80 -11.20 -5.55 6.24
N CYS A 81 -11.51 -6.17 5.10
CA CYS A 81 -10.59 -6.48 3.97
C CYS A 81 -9.72 -7.74 4.16
N THR A 82 -10.06 -8.77 3.40
CA THR A 82 -9.35 -10.06 3.33
C THR A 82 -8.70 -10.28 1.96
N MET A 83 -8.75 -9.30 1.06
CA MET A 83 -8.44 -9.49 -0.36
C MET A 83 -6.94 -9.45 -0.65
N CYS A 84 -6.21 -8.40 -0.23
CA CYS A 84 -4.80 -8.22 -0.60
C CYS A 84 -3.83 -9.05 0.26
N GLY A 85 -4.21 -9.41 1.49
CA GLY A 85 -3.37 -10.17 2.42
C GLY A 85 -2.14 -9.42 2.98
N TYR A 86 -1.81 -8.21 2.51
CA TYR A 86 -0.62 -7.46 2.89
C TYR A 86 -0.55 -7.13 4.39
N ILE A 87 -1.69 -7.05 5.07
CA ILE A 87 -1.74 -6.87 6.54
C ILE A 87 -0.98 -7.97 7.29
N ASN A 88 -0.82 -9.16 6.71
CA ASN A 88 -0.07 -10.27 7.31
C ASN A 88 1.45 -10.04 7.29
N ASP A 89 1.92 -9.22 6.35
CA ASP A 89 3.32 -8.82 6.19
C ASP A 89 3.61 -7.45 6.81
N ALA A 90 2.59 -6.79 7.37
CA ALA A 90 2.72 -5.52 8.06
C ALA A 90 3.64 -5.64 9.28
N SER A 91 4.41 -4.58 9.50
CA SER A 91 5.34 -4.48 10.62
C SER A 91 4.58 -4.47 11.95
N ILE A 92 5.11 -5.18 12.95
CA ILE A 92 4.57 -5.18 14.32
C ILE A 92 4.80 -3.82 14.96
N GLU A 93 6.02 -3.30 14.85
CA GLU A 93 6.36 -1.95 15.26
C GLU A 93 6.15 -0.99 14.07
N PRO A 94 5.38 0.09 14.22
CA PRO A 94 5.18 1.05 13.13
C PRO A 94 6.50 1.68 12.68
N PRO A 95 6.91 1.59 11.41
CA PRO A 95 8.11 2.27 10.93
C PRO A 95 7.90 3.79 10.95
N GLY A 96 8.95 4.53 11.32
CA GLY A 96 9.00 5.97 11.14
C GLY A 96 9.17 6.37 9.66
N ALA A 97 9.08 7.67 9.38
CA ALA A 97 9.28 8.23 8.03
C ALA A 97 10.66 7.83 7.46
N ASP A 98 11.72 8.04 8.23
CA ASP A 98 13.10 7.74 7.82
C ASP A 98 13.29 6.25 7.49
N ALA A 99 12.60 5.36 8.21
CA ALA A 99 12.63 3.93 7.95
C ALA A 99 11.97 3.59 6.61
N LEU A 100 10.80 4.16 6.32
CA LEU A 100 10.13 3.96 5.02
C LEU A 100 11.00 4.49 3.86
N VAL A 101 11.67 5.62 4.04
CA VAL A 101 12.63 6.15 3.07
C VAL A 101 13.83 5.21 2.90
N ALA A 102 14.35 4.63 4.00
CA ALA A 102 15.41 3.64 3.92
C ALA A 102 15.00 2.39 3.12
N GLN A 103 13.77 1.91 3.31
CA GLN A 103 13.21 0.80 2.52
C GLN A 103 13.13 1.15 1.03
N LEU A 104 12.66 2.35 0.70
CA LEU A 104 12.59 2.84 -0.67
C LEU A 104 14.00 2.86 -1.30
N LYS A 105 14.98 3.47 -0.62
CA LYS A 105 16.38 3.53 -1.05
C LYS A 105 17.00 2.14 -1.21
N SER A 106 16.68 1.18 -0.32
CA SER A 106 17.15 -0.19 -0.48
C SER A 106 16.52 -0.87 -1.70
N GLY A 107 15.23 -0.62 -1.96
CA GLY A 107 14.54 -1.09 -3.16
C GLY A 107 15.19 -0.59 -4.46
N PHE A 108 15.60 0.69 -4.48
CA PHE A 108 16.28 1.30 -5.62
C PHE A 108 17.64 0.68 -5.98
N LYS A 109 18.27 -0.09 -5.07
CA LYS A 109 19.47 -0.87 -5.42
C LYS A 109 19.21 -1.90 -6.54
N LYS A 110 17.94 -2.25 -6.79
CA LYS A 110 17.52 -3.14 -7.89
C LYS A 110 17.06 -2.38 -9.14
N ALA A 111 17.13 -1.05 -9.16
CA ALA A 111 16.72 -0.27 -10.31
C ALA A 111 17.56 -0.60 -11.56
N PRO A 112 16.96 -0.61 -12.75
CA PRO A 112 17.71 -0.73 -13.99
C PRO A 112 18.44 0.59 -14.31
N LEU A 113 19.41 0.52 -15.21
CA LEU A 113 20.12 1.71 -15.72
C LEU A 113 19.35 2.47 -16.81
N SER A 114 18.29 1.87 -17.36
CA SER A 114 17.42 2.46 -18.38
C SER A 114 16.20 3.11 -17.72
N ASP A 115 15.51 3.99 -18.44
CA ASP A 115 14.19 4.51 -18.04
C ASP A 115 13.25 3.40 -17.55
N PHE A 116 12.57 3.67 -16.44
CA PHE A 116 11.71 2.70 -15.78
C PHE A 116 10.57 3.36 -15.00
N VAL A 117 9.52 2.58 -14.75
CA VAL A 117 8.40 2.96 -13.89
C VAL A 117 8.65 2.46 -12.46
N VAL A 118 8.44 3.32 -11.47
CA VAL A 118 8.44 2.92 -10.06
C VAL A 118 7.02 2.64 -9.61
N LYS A 119 6.80 1.47 -9.00
CA LYS A 119 5.54 1.10 -8.36
C LYS A 119 5.78 0.93 -6.87
N ILE A 120 5.10 1.75 -6.07
CA ILE A 120 5.12 1.66 -4.62
C ILE A 120 3.80 1.06 -4.17
N PHE A 121 3.89 -0.03 -3.41
CA PHE A 121 2.74 -0.64 -2.76
C PHE A 121 2.89 -0.54 -1.25
N THR A 122 1.78 -0.26 -0.60
CA THR A 122 1.58 -0.30 0.85
C THR A 122 0.55 -1.38 1.17
N SER A 123 0.31 -1.69 2.45
CA SER A 123 -0.71 -2.67 2.82
C SER A 123 -2.12 -2.20 2.47
N GLY A 124 -2.35 -0.89 2.52
CA GLY A 124 -3.56 -0.22 2.10
C GLY A 124 -3.25 0.91 1.12
N SER A 125 -3.59 2.13 1.49
CA SER A 125 -3.40 3.32 0.64
C SER A 125 -2.17 4.10 1.08
N PHE A 126 -1.36 4.54 0.12
CA PHE A 126 -0.27 5.48 0.37
C PHE A 126 -0.77 6.80 1.00
N PHE A 127 -2.02 7.17 0.73
CA PHE A 127 -2.66 8.37 1.26
C PHE A 127 -3.39 8.15 2.58
N ASP A 128 -3.37 6.92 3.14
CA ASP A 128 -3.89 6.67 4.48
C ASP A 128 -2.89 7.19 5.52
N MET A 129 -3.24 8.31 6.16
CA MET A 129 -2.42 8.96 7.19
C MET A 129 -2.14 8.10 8.42
N GLN A 130 -2.97 7.07 8.67
CA GLN A 130 -2.75 6.12 9.76
C GLN A 130 -1.78 4.99 9.36
N GLU A 131 -1.48 4.85 8.07
CA GLU A 131 -0.53 3.88 7.53
C GLU A 131 0.79 4.54 7.11
N VAL A 132 0.70 5.62 6.32
CA VAL A 132 1.80 6.45 5.84
C VAL A 132 1.50 7.90 6.21
N GLY A 133 2.09 8.38 7.31
CA GLY A 133 1.87 9.76 7.76
C GLY A 133 2.41 10.80 6.77
N SER A 134 1.93 12.05 6.86
CA SER A 134 2.31 13.13 5.91
C SER A 134 3.81 13.37 5.81
N ALA A 135 4.53 13.30 6.94
CA ALA A 135 5.99 13.43 6.93
C ALA A 135 6.65 12.34 6.08
N ALA A 136 6.19 11.08 6.20
CA ALA A 136 6.68 9.97 5.40
C ALA A 136 6.30 10.13 3.92
N GLN A 137 5.05 10.52 3.62
CA GLN A 137 4.62 10.76 2.24
C GLN A 137 5.49 11.82 1.56
N LYS A 138 5.73 12.96 2.24
CA LYS A 138 6.56 14.05 1.75
C LYS A 138 8.00 13.57 1.51
N GLN A 139 8.64 12.94 2.49
CA GLN A 139 10.01 12.46 2.33
C GLN A 139 10.16 11.39 1.25
N LEU A 140 9.17 10.50 1.08
CA LEU A 140 9.17 9.50 0.01
C LEU A 140 9.10 10.16 -1.36
N LEU A 141 8.21 11.15 -1.54
CA LEU A 141 8.10 11.91 -2.79
C LEU A 141 9.36 12.72 -3.09
N GLU A 142 9.93 13.41 -2.10
CA GLU A 142 11.22 14.13 -2.24
C GLU A 142 12.36 13.17 -2.61
N CYS A 143 12.38 11.96 -2.04
CA CYS A 143 13.37 10.94 -2.39
C CYS A 143 13.20 10.45 -3.84
N LEU A 144 11.96 10.35 -4.34
CA LEU A 144 11.69 9.98 -5.74
C LEU A 144 12.11 11.08 -6.71
N GLU A 145 11.89 12.35 -6.35
CA GLU A 145 12.31 13.49 -7.16
C GLU A 145 13.84 13.59 -7.29
N GLN A 146 14.56 13.38 -6.18
CA GLN A 146 16.03 13.42 -6.14
C GLN A 146 16.70 12.24 -6.87
N HIS A 147 16.01 11.11 -7.00
CA HIS A 147 16.39 10.06 -7.92
C HIS A 147 15.98 10.47 -9.33
N HIS A 148 16.67 11.50 -9.84
CA HIS A 148 16.67 11.83 -11.25
C HIS A 148 17.13 10.59 -12.02
N CYS A 149 16.17 9.99 -12.72
CA CYS A 149 16.38 8.92 -13.70
C CYS A 149 17.23 9.44 -14.86
#